data_AF-A0A442B214-F1
#
_entry.id   AF-A0A442B214-F1
#
_cell.length_a   1.000
_cell.length_b   1.000
_cell.length_c   1.000
_cell.angle_alpha   90.00
_cell.angle_beta   90.00
_cell.angle_gamma   90.00
#
_symmetry.space_group_name_H-M   'P 1'
#
loop_
_entity.id
_entity.type
_entity.pdbx_description
1 polymer ?
#
loop_
_entity_poly.entity_id
_entity_poly.type
_entity_poly.pdbx_seq_one_letter_code
_entity_poly.pdbx_strand_id
1 'polypeptide(L)'
;MSDHSIHFEPRARQSEADIAHVKRSIASIRRSKQVLAGSKPVNPHNLSSAITRTAVSITGVCGEWHVMVEELGCSAIVRSFPYEHTALIFAHANRKRLGLDKVERI
;
A
#
# COMPACT_ATOMS: atom_id res chain seq x y z
N MET A 1 -10.40 -25.46 9.28
CA MET A 1 -8.92 -25.37 9.31
C MET A 1 -8.45 -26.12 10.55
N SER A 2 -7.78 -27.25 10.39
CA SER A 2 -7.40 -28.10 11.52
C SER A 2 -6.17 -27.52 12.24
N ASP A 3 -6.34 -27.16 13.51
CA ASP A 3 -5.25 -26.73 14.40
C ASP A 3 -4.24 -27.88 14.57
N HIS A 4 -3.18 -27.87 13.77
CA HIS A 4 -2.03 -28.73 14.01
C HIS A 4 -1.27 -28.18 15.21
N SER A 5 -1.52 -28.77 16.37
CA SER A 5 -0.74 -28.51 17.59
C SER A 5 0.69 -28.97 17.35
N ILE A 6 1.61 -28.02 17.20
CA ILE A 6 3.04 -28.30 17.07
C ILE A 6 3.55 -28.70 18.47
N HIS A 7 3.62 -30.00 18.73
CA HIS A 7 4.28 -30.55 19.90
C HIS A 7 5.79 -30.53 19.67
N PHE A 8 6.52 -29.80 20.50
CA PHE A 8 7.98 -29.80 20.47
C PHE A 8 8.49 -30.94 21.36
N GLU A 9 9.01 -31.98 20.73
CA GLU A 9 9.74 -33.06 21.40
C GLU A 9 11.25 -32.80 21.27
N PRO A 10 12.00 -32.69 22.39
CA PRO A 10 13.44 -32.51 22.36
C PRO A 10 14.12 -33.71 21.70
N ARG A 11 15.05 -33.45 20.77
CA ARG A 11 15.86 -34.50 20.14
C ARG A 11 17.07 -34.83 21.02
N ALA A 12 17.52 -36.09 20.99
CA ALA A 12 18.59 -36.63 21.85
C ALA A 12 19.96 -35.89 21.82
N ARG A 13 20.16 -34.93 20.91
CA ARG A 13 21.39 -34.12 20.78
C ARG A 13 21.16 -32.61 20.82
N GLN A 14 19.95 -32.16 21.19
CA GLN A 14 19.68 -30.73 21.30
C GLN A 14 20.26 -30.18 22.61
N SER A 15 21.00 -29.08 22.49
CA SER A 15 21.46 -28.35 23.67
C SER A 15 20.29 -27.62 24.34
N GLU A 16 20.44 -27.28 25.61
CA GLU A 16 19.43 -26.48 26.33
C GLU A 16 19.21 -25.11 25.65
N ALA A 17 20.24 -24.54 25.04
CA ALA A 17 20.17 -23.30 24.28
C ALA A 17 19.27 -23.45 23.03
N ASP A 18 19.37 -24.58 22.32
CA ASP A 18 18.53 -24.86 21.16
C ASP A 18 17.06 -25.01 21.57
N ILE A 19 16.80 -25.70 22.69
CA ILE A 19 15.46 -25.87 23.25
C ILE A 19 14.87 -24.50 23.62
N ALA A 20 15.66 -23.63 24.26
CA ALA A 20 15.23 -22.28 24.62
C ALA A 20 14.92 -21.43 23.38
N HIS A 21 15.75 -21.54 22.34
CA HIS A 21 15.55 -20.82 21.07
C HIS A 21 14.25 -21.24 20.38
N VAL A 22 13.98 -22.55 20.28
CA VAL A 22 12.76 -23.07 19.67
C VAL A 22 11.53 -22.65 20.46
N LYS A 23 11.55 -22.76 21.79
CA LYS A 23 10.45 -22.29 22.65
C LYS A 23 10.15 -20.80 22.44
N ARG A 24 11.20 -19.97 22.34
CA ARG A 24 11.05 -18.52 22.07
C ARG A 24 10.45 -18.26 20.70
N SER A 25 10.88 -19.00 19.67
CA SER A 25 10.33 -18.88 18.31
C SER A 25 8.85 -19.25 18.25
N ILE A 26 8.46 -20.39 18.85
CA ILE A 26 7.06 -20.83 18.93
C ILE A 26 6.20 -19.78 19.64
N ALA A 27 6.68 -19.22 20.75
CA ALA A 27 5.96 -18.16 21.47
C ALA A 27 5.81 -16.88 20.63
N SER A 28 6.83 -16.51 19.86
CA SER A 28 6.75 -15.37 18.94
C SER A 28 5.70 -15.57 17.84
N ILE A 29 5.72 -16.74 17.21
CA ILE A 29 4.74 -17.11 16.17
C ILE A 29 3.31 -17.10 16.73
N ARG A 30 3.10 -17.66 17.93
CA ARG A 30 1.78 -17.68 18.56
C ARG A 30 1.27 -16.27 18.85
N ARG A 31 2.13 -15.37 19.35
CA ARG A 31 1.78 -13.96 19.56
C ARG A 31 1.42 -13.26 18.24
N SER A 32 2.21 -13.47 17.18
CA SER A 32 1.92 -12.90 15.86
C SER A 32 0.57 -13.37 15.31
N LYS A 33 0.27 -14.68 15.43
CA LYS A 33 -1.03 -15.24 15.04
C LYS A 33 -2.20 -14.63 15.80
N GLN A 34 -2.06 -14.39 17.11
CA GLN A 34 -3.11 -13.75 17.92
C GLN A 34 -3.37 -12.30 17.48
N VAL A 35 -2.31 -11.55 17.17
CA VAL A 35 -2.44 -10.17 16.65
C VAL A 35 -3.16 -10.16 15.30
N LEU A 36 -2.80 -11.08 14.40
CA LEU A 36 -3.43 -11.18 13.08
C LEU A 36 -4.90 -11.61 13.18
N ALA A 37 -5.24 -12.55 14.07
CA ALA A 37 -6.61 -13.01 14.27
C ALA A 37 -7.55 -11.91 14.81
N GLY A 38 -7.03 -10.93 15.56
CA GLY A 38 -7.79 -9.78 16.03
C GLY A 38 -7.92 -8.64 15.02
N SER A 39 -7.14 -8.68 13.92
CA SER A 39 -7.20 -7.67 12.87
C SER A 39 -8.33 -7.99 11.88
N LYS A 40 -9.11 -6.97 11.50
CA LYS A 40 -10.09 -7.14 10.41
C LYS A 40 -9.32 -7.47 9.13
N PRO A 41 -9.79 -8.45 8.32
CA PRO A 41 -9.19 -8.71 7.02
C PRO A 41 -9.28 -7.43 6.19
N VAL A 42 -8.12 -6.86 5.89
CA VAL A 42 -8.03 -5.70 5.02
C VAL A 42 -8.34 -6.17 3.61
N ASN A 43 -9.48 -5.78 3.07
CA ASN A 43 -9.83 -6.05 1.70
C ASN A 43 -8.79 -5.35 0.79
N PRO A 44 -8.00 -6.08 -0.01
CA PRO A 44 -6.97 -5.48 -0.86
C PRO A 44 -7.54 -4.48 -1.87
N HIS A 45 -8.82 -4.59 -2.20
CA HIS A 45 -9.52 -3.63 -3.07
C HIS A 45 -9.94 -2.34 -2.35
N ASN A 46 -10.13 -2.36 -1.02
CA ASN A 46 -10.41 -1.17 -0.20
C ASN A 46 -9.14 -0.41 0.19
N LEU A 47 -7.96 -0.97 -0.09
CA LEU A 47 -6.68 -0.26 0.02
C LEU A 47 -6.43 0.67 -1.18
N SER A 48 -7.14 0.49 -2.29
CA SER A 48 -6.87 1.17 -3.56
C SER A 48 -7.22 2.67 -3.62
N SER A 49 -7.66 3.28 -2.53
CA SER A 49 -7.89 4.74 -2.46
C SER A 49 -7.11 5.39 -1.33
N ALA A 50 -6.81 4.65 -0.25
CA ALA A 50 -5.96 5.11 0.84
C ALA A 50 -4.46 4.76 0.64
N ILE A 51 -4.12 3.75 -0.16
CA ILE A 51 -2.74 3.33 -0.49
C ILE A 51 -2.28 3.85 -1.86
N THR A 52 -3.18 4.07 -2.82
CA THR A 52 -2.79 4.71 -4.08
C THR A 52 -2.69 6.22 -3.88
N ARG A 53 -1.55 6.70 -3.41
CA ARG A 53 -1.16 8.12 -3.55
C ARG A 53 -0.95 8.55 -5.01
N THR A 54 -1.41 7.75 -5.97
CA THR A 54 -1.28 8.02 -7.39
C THR A 54 -2.57 8.67 -7.86
N ALA A 55 -2.51 9.94 -8.20
CA ALA A 55 -3.66 10.72 -8.63
C ALA A 55 -3.24 11.71 -9.71
N VAL A 56 -4.18 12.08 -10.58
CA VAL A 56 -4.01 13.19 -11.51
C VAL A 56 -5.18 14.12 -11.32
N SER A 57 -4.89 15.34 -10.91
CA SER A 57 -5.88 16.38 -10.70
C SER A 57 -5.61 17.59 -11.58
N ILE A 58 -6.69 18.27 -11.97
CA ILE A 58 -6.66 19.52 -12.74
C ILE A 58 -7.49 20.57 -12.00
N THR A 59 -6.96 21.79 -11.90
CA THR A 59 -7.64 22.92 -11.29
C THR A 59 -7.39 24.20 -12.08
N GLY A 60 -8.35 25.12 -12.08
CA GLY A 60 -8.26 26.42 -12.75
C GLY A 60 -8.09 27.53 -11.71
N VAL A 61 -6.99 28.27 -11.77
CA VAL A 61 -6.68 29.37 -10.84
C VAL A 61 -6.26 30.60 -11.64
N CYS A 62 -6.91 31.74 -11.38
CA CYS A 62 -6.54 33.04 -11.98
C CYS A 62 -6.41 33.05 -13.52
N GLY A 63 -7.18 32.21 -14.22
CA GLY A 63 -7.13 32.10 -15.69
C GLY A 63 -6.06 31.14 -16.23
N GLU A 64 -5.28 30.51 -15.35
CA GLU A 64 -4.35 29.43 -15.69
C GLU A 64 -4.90 28.06 -15.24
N TRP A 65 -4.41 27.01 -15.88
CA TRP A 65 -4.76 25.63 -15.58
C TRP A 65 -3.57 24.89 -15.00
N HIS A 66 -3.74 24.29 -13.84
CA HIS A 66 -2.70 23.54 -13.17
C HIS A 66 -3.07 22.07 -13.16
N VAL A 67 -2.11 21.21 -13.53
CA VAL A 67 -2.23 19.76 -13.41
C VAL A 67 -1.26 19.30 -12.34
N MET A 68 -1.77 18.62 -11.32
CA MET A 68 -0.98 17.96 -10.30
C MET A 68 -0.98 16.45 -10.56
N VAL A 69 0.20 15.87 -10.57
CA VAL A 69 0.42 14.44 -10.74
C VAL A 69 1.10 13.92 -9.49
N GLU A 70 0.38 13.10 -8.74
CA GLU A 70 0.89 12.39 -7.59
C GLU A 70 1.16 10.94 -8.02
N GLU A 71 2.32 10.40 -7.67
CA GLU A 71 2.72 9.03 -7.99
C GLU A 71 3.35 8.40 -6.75
N LEU A 72 2.93 7.18 -6.41
CA LEU A 72 3.39 6.51 -5.20
C LEU A 72 4.92 6.37 -5.18
N GLY A 73 5.55 6.90 -4.13
CA GLY A 73 7.01 6.86 -3.96
C GLY A 73 7.76 7.97 -4.70
N CYS A 74 7.06 8.84 -5.42
CA CYS A 74 7.62 10.00 -6.12
C CYS A 74 7.13 11.31 -5.49
N SER A 75 7.84 12.40 -5.74
CA SER A 75 7.35 13.74 -5.42
C SER A 75 6.23 14.14 -6.37
N ALA A 76 5.23 14.85 -5.86
CA ALA A 76 4.16 15.40 -6.69
C ALA A 76 4.75 16.40 -7.70
N ILE A 77 4.27 16.33 -8.94
CA ILE A 77 4.66 17.24 -10.01
C ILE A 77 3.48 18.15 -10.31
N VAL A 78 3.72 19.46 -10.31
CA VAL A 78 2.73 20.46 -10.73
C VAL A 78 3.18 21.12 -12.03
N ARG A 79 2.28 21.22 -13.00
CA ARG A 79 2.50 21.88 -14.30
C ARG A 79 1.38 22.87 -14.56
N SER A 80 1.74 24.08 -14.94
CA SER A 80 0.80 25.14 -15.33
C SER A 80 0.67 25.24 -16.85
N PHE A 81 -0.52 25.57 -17.32
CA PHE A 81 -0.87 25.72 -18.71
C PHE A 81 -1.77 26.95 -18.90
N PRO A 82 -1.55 27.75 -19.96
CA PRO A 82 -2.41 28.91 -20.25
C PRO A 82 -3.79 28.51 -20.78
N TYR A 83 -3.95 27.29 -21.31
CA TYR A 83 -5.19 26.83 -21.94
C TYR A 83 -5.67 25.49 -21.36
N GLU A 84 -6.97 25.40 -21.12
CA GLU A 84 -7.62 24.21 -20.55
C GLU A 84 -7.36 22.97 -21.41
N HIS A 85 -7.46 23.10 -22.73
CA HIS A 85 -7.31 21.97 -23.64
C HIS A 85 -5.92 21.32 -23.51
N THR A 86 -4.86 22.12 -23.33
CA THR A 86 -3.49 21.63 -23.20
C THR A 86 -3.29 20.93 -21.85
N ALA A 87 -3.85 21.51 -20.79
CA ALA A 87 -3.85 20.89 -19.46
C ALA A 87 -4.58 19.54 -19.47
N LEU A 88 -5.74 19.45 -20.13
CA LEU A 88 -6.51 18.21 -20.25
C LEU A 88 -5.75 17.14 -21.04
N ILE A 89 -5.10 17.49 -22.15
CA ILE A 89 -4.25 16.55 -22.91
C ILE A 89 -3.15 15.99 -22.00
N PHE A 90 -2.45 16.86 -21.28
CA PHE A 90 -1.40 16.45 -20.35
C PHE A 90 -1.93 15.58 -19.19
N ALA A 91 -3.07 15.95 -18.61
CA ALA A 91 -3.72 15.19 -17.54
C ALA A 91 -4.17 13.81 -18.03
N HIS A 92 -4.78 13.71 -19.21
CA HIS A 92 -5.21 12.43 -19.79
C HIS A 92 -4.03 11.52 -20.16
N ALA A 93 -2.93 12.09 -20.64
CA ALA A 93 -1.71 11.33 -20.90
C ALA A 93 -1.17 10.70 -19.60
N ASN A 94 -1.11 11.48 -18.51
CA ASN A 94 -0.67 10.99 -17.21
C ASN A 94 -1.66 9.99 -16.59
N ARG A 95 -2.97 10.23 -16.72
CA ARG A 95 -4.01 9.27 -16.32
C ARG A 95 -3.77 7.90 -16.96
N LYS A 96 -3.54 7.87 -18.28
CA LYS A 96 -3.25 6.62 -19.02
C LYS A 96 -1.93 5.99 -18.57
N ARG A 97 -0.86 6.80 -18.42
CA ARG A 97 0.47 6.34 -17.97
C ARG A 97 0.39 5.65 -16.60
N LEU A 98 -0.43 6.19 -15.71
CA LEU A 98 -0.57 5.73 -14.32
C LEU A 98 -1.68 4.68 -14.14
N GLY A 99 -2.37 4.29 -15.22
CA GLY A 99 -3.45 3.29 -15.16
C GLY A 99 -4.66 3.75 -14.34
N LEU A 100 -4.94 5.06 -14.30
CA LEU A 100 -6.05 5.64 -13.55
C LEU A 100 -7.35 5.67 -14.36
N ASP A 101 -8.48 5.51 -13.69
CA ASP A 101 -9.79 5.54 -14.36
C ASP A 101 -10.21 6.96 -14.75
N LYS A 102 -9.89 7.96 -13.94
CA LYS A 102 -10.34 9.34 -14.12
C LYS A 102 -9.25 10.36 -13.81
N VAL A 103 -9.43 11.56 -14.33
CA VAL A 103 -8.75 12.78 -13.86
C VAL A 103 -9.70 13.46 -12.89
N GLU A 104 -9.19 13.89 -11.73
CA GLU A 104 -9.98 14.65 -10.76
C GLU A 104 -9.98 16.13 -11.10
N ARG A 105 -11.14 16.77 -11.10
CA ARG A 105 -11.25 18.22 -11.26
C ARG A 105 -11.52 18.83 -9.89
N ILE A 106 -10.64 19.71 -9.45
CA ILE A 106 -10.66 20.35 -8.13
C ILE A 106 -11.02 21.83 -8.30
#